data_AF-Q5FK87-F1
#
_entry.id   AF-Q5FK87-F1
#
_cell.length_a   1.000
_cell.length_b   1.000
_cell.length_c   1.000
_cell.angle_alpha   90.00
_cell.angle_beta   90.00
_cell.angle_gamma   90.00
#
_symmetry.space_group_name_H-M   'P 1'
#
loop_
_entity.id
_entity.type
_entity.pdbx_description
1 polymer ?
#
loop_
_entity_poly.entity_id
_entity_poly.type
_entity_poly.pdbx_seq_one_letter_code
_entity_poly.pdbx_strand_id
1 'polypeptide(L)'
;MQILVTDKFHNLWGNLYHDVKLLAQSNLAFNAAILASQKDAVQITYDHLVDKDYLNLVSRPLSPKVTDPNMVIWNKNVRRSNLANLFLQELRKSLNE
;
A
#
# COMPACT_ATOMS: atom_id res chain seq x y z
N MET A 1 8.57 1.28 17.11
CA MET A 1 7.75 1.56 15.91
C MET A 1 8.69 1.69 14.74
N GLN A 2 8.64 0.77 13.78
CA GLN A 2 9.58 0.80 12.66
C GLN A 2 9.09 1.78 11.58
N ILE A 3 9.86 2.84 11.38
CA ILE A 3 9.67 3.90 10.39
C ILE A 3 10.20 3.37 9.05
N LEU A 4 9.45 2.48 8.39
CA LEU A 4 9.82 1.94 7.06
C LEU A 4 9.17 2.73 5.92
N VAL A 5 8.20 3.60 6.21
CA VAL A 5 7.36 4.26 5.18
C VAL A 5 7.79 5.70 4.89
N THR A 6 8.53 6.35 5.78
CA THR A 6 8.77 7.80 5.68
C THR A 6 9.82 8.16 4.61
N ASP A 7 10.78 7.29 4.31
CA ASP A 7 11.91 7.65 3.44
C ASP A 7 11.57 7.56 1.93
N LYS A 8 10.74 6.59 1.53
CA LYS A 8 10.41 6.39 0.10
C LYS A 8 9.69 7.58 -0.54
N PHE A 9 8.84 8.25 0.25
CA PHE A 9 8.10 9.42 -0.23
C PHE A 9 8.83 10.73 0.03
N HIS A 10 9.90 10.75 0.83
CA HIS A 10 10.68 11.96 1.09
C HIS A 10 11.19 12.59 -0.22
N ASN A 11 11.76 11.75 -1.09
CA ASN A 11 12.25 12.17 -2.40
C ASN A 11 11.14 12.62 -3.37
N LEU A 12 9.90 12.14 -3.20
CA LEU A 12 8.77 12.56 -4.03
C LEU A 12 8.47 14.06 -3.84
N TRP A 13 8.58 14.54 -2.61
CA TRP A 13 8.30 15.93 -2.27
C TRP A 13 9.44 16.89 -2.60
N GLY A 14 10.67 16.37 -2.70
CA GLY A 14 11.87 17.15 -2.97
C GLY A 14 11.97 18.34 -2.01
N ASN A 15 12.13 19.55 -2.58
CA ASN A 15 12.27 20.78 -1.80
C ASN A 15 10.99 21.15 -1.01
N LEU A 16 9.82 20.64 -1.40
CA LEU A 16 8.54 20.96 -0.77
C LEU A 16 8.28 20.13 0.48
N TYR A 17 9.16 19.18 0.85
CA TYR A 17 8.94 18.29 1.99
C TYR A 17 8.61 19.04 3.28
N HIS A 18 9.26 20.18 3.52
CA HIS A 18 9.04 21.01 4.71
C HIS A 18 7.69 21.73 4.72
N ASP A 19 7.08 21.92 3.55
CA ASP A 19 5.78 22.58 3.38
C ASP A 19 4.61 21.57 3.47
N VAL A 20 4.89 20.27 3.46
CA VAL A 20 3.88 19.22 3.56
C VAL A 20 3.35 19.14 4.99
N LYS A 21 2.07 19.48 5.17
CA LYS A 21 1.37 19.31 6.44
C LYS A 21 0.84 17.88 6.58
N LEU A 22 1.44 17.10 7.47
CA LEU A 22 0.96 15.77 7.81
C LEU A 22 -0.28 15.85 8.73
N LEU A 23 -1.46 15.48 8.21
CA LEU A 23 -2.69 15.46 9.00
C LEU A 23 -2.79 14.23 9.93
N ALA A 24 -2.46 13.05 9.41
CA ALA A 24 -2.54 11.79 10.14
C ALA A 24 -1.63 10.72 9.51
N GLN A 25 -1.24 9.73 10.32
CA GLN A 25 -0.60 8.50 9.88
C GLN A 25 -1.42 7.31 10.38
N SER A 26 -1.63 6.33 9.51
CA SER A 26 -2.38 5.12 9.82
C SER A 26 -1.77 3.92 9.11
N ASN A 27 -1.72 2.79 9.80
CA ASN A 27 -1.35 1.50 9.21
C ASN A 27 -2.53 0.83 8.50
N LEU A 28 -3.74 1.38 8.64
CA LEU A 28 -4.95 0.90 8.00
C LEU A 28 -5.35 1.90 6.90
N ALA A 29 -5.09 1.52 5.65
CA ALA A 29 -5.32 2.37 4.48
C ALA A 29 -6.80 2.80 4.34
N PHE A 30 -7.74 1.92 4.66
CA PHE A 30 -9.17 2.23 4.60
C PHE A 30 -9.59 3.33 5.59
N ASN A 31 -9.08 3.30 6.83
CA ASN A 31 -9.41 4.30 7.83
C ASN A 31 -8.86 5.68 7.47
N ALA A 32 -7.64 5.72 6.90
CA ALA A 32 -7.09 6.97 6.36
C ALA A 32 -7.95 7.50 5.20
N ALA A 33 -8.55 6.60 4.41
CA ALA A 33 -9.34 7.00 3.24
C ALA A 33 -10.68 7.61 3.65
N ILE A 34 -11.30 7.11 4.73
CA ILE A 34 -12.47 7.75 5.34
C ILE A 34 -12.14 9.18 5.78
N LEU A 35 -10.96 9.38 6.38
CA LEU A 35 -10.54 10.73 6.78
C LEU A 35 -10.34 11.65 5.56
N ALA A 36 -9.72 11.13 4.50
CA ALA A 36 -9.50 11.86 3.24
C ALA A 36 -10.81 12.17 2.50
N SER A 37 -11.84 11.32 2.61
CA SER A 37 -13.15 11.58 1.98
C SER A 37 -14.01 12.59 2.73
N GLN A 38 -13.76 12.78 4.03
CA GLN A 38 -14.54 13.70 4.88
C GLN A 38 -13.91 15.10 5.04
N LYS A 39 -12.68 15.29 4.59
CA LYS A 39 -11.89 16.52 4.79
C LYS A 39 -11.21 16.92 3.48
N ASP A 40 -10.74 18.16 3.40
CA ASP A 40 -9.85 18.62 2.33
C ASP A 40 -8.44 18.05 2.54
N ALA A 41 -8.29 16.73 2.38
CA ALA A 41 -7.06 16.01 2.62
C ALA A 41 -6.78 15.00 1.50
N VAL A 42 -5.51 14.69 1.32
CA VAL A 42 -5.03 13.70 0.35
C VAL A 42 -4.35 12.56 1.10
N GLN A 43 -4.62 11.33 0.68
CA GLN A 43 -3.92 10.14 1.15
C GLN A 43 -2.95 9.63 0.09
N ILE A 44 -1.75 9.24 0.54
CA ILE A 44 -0.82 8.43 -0.23
C ILE A 44 -0.94 6.97 0.25
N THR A 45 -1.17 6.06 -0.68
CA THR A 45 -1.31 4.62 -0.42
C THR A 45 -0.96 3.82 -1.67
N TYR A 46 -0.77 2.50 -1.52
CA TYR A 46 -0.69 1.61 -2.67
C TYR A 46 -2.05 1.47 -3.37
N ASP A 47 -1.97 1.21 -4.67
CA ASP A 47 -3.12 0.87 -5.48
C ASP A 47 -3.81 -0.41 -4.96
N HIS A 48 -5.11 -0.52 -5.22
CA HIS A 48 -5.97 -1.65 -4.81
C HIS A 48 -6.10 -1.92 -3.29
N LEU A 49 -5.56 -1.08 -2.40
CA LEU A 49 -5.74 -1.24 -0.95
C LEU A 49 -7.03 -0.62 -0.38
N VAL A 50 -7.70 0.21 -1.16
CA VAL A 50 -8.91 0.93 -0.74
C VAL A 50 -9.95 0.80 -1.84
N ASP A 51 -11.17 0.44 -1.43
CA ASP A 51 -12.33 0.53 -2.30
C ASP A 51 -12.76 1.99 -2.43
N LYS A 52 -12.37 2.59 -3.56
CA LYS A 52 -12.62 3.99 -3.90
C LYS A 52 -14.07 4.27 -4.27
N ASP A 53 -14.79 3.26 -4.78
CA ASP A 53 -16.17 3.41 -5.23
C ASP A 53 -17.09 3.59 -4.01
N TYR A 54 -16.73 2.98 -2.87
CA TYR A 54 -17.43 3.17 -1.61
C TYR A 54 -17.26 4.58 -1.00
N LEU A 55 -16.12 5.24 -1.24
CA LEU A 55 -15.74 6.50 -0.54
C LEU A 55 -15.81 7.76 -1.42
N ASN A 56 -16.31 7.66 -2.67
CA ASN A 56 -16.34 8.76 -3.64
C ASN A 56 -14.97 9.46 -3.81
N LEU A 57 -13.90 8.66 -3.84
CA LEU A 57 -12.53 9.13 -4.01
C LEU A 57 -12.02 8.85 -5.42
N VAL A 58 -11.08 9.68 -5.90
CA VAL A 58 -10.38 9.44 -7.15
C VAL A 58 -8.91 9.10 -6.89
N SER A 59 -8.44 7.98 -7.43
CA SER A 59 -7.02 7.61 -7.41
C SER A 59 -6.26 8.40 -8.48
N ARG A 60 -5.19 9.08 -8.07
CA ARG A 60 -4.25 9.76 -8.97
C ARG A 60 -2.87 9.09 -8.83
N PRO A 61 -2.35 8.41 -9.87
CA PRO A 61 -1.05 7.77 -9.80
C PRO A 61 0.06 8.83 -9.69
N LEU A 62 1.10 8.50 -8.92
CA LEU A 62 2.30 9.33 -8.82
C LEU A 62 3.13 9.26 -10.11
N SER A 63 3.79 10.37 -10.42
CA SER A 63 4.80 10.45 -11.48
C SER A 63 6.12 10.98 -10.90
N PRO A 64 7.21 10.20 -10.95
CA PRO A 64 7.32 8.85 -11.50
C PRO A 64 6.55 7.81 -10.67
N LYS A 65 6.23 6.67 -11.30
CA LYS A 65 5.55 5.55 -10.62
C LYS A 65 6.46 4.96 -9.54
N VAL A 66 5.93 4.78 -8.34
CA VAL A 66 6.59 4.13 -7.21
C VAL A 66 5.92 2.78 -6.95
N THR A 67 6.69 1.71 -6.89
CA THR A 67 6.17 0.34 -6.68
C THR A 67 6.99 -0.42 -5.65
N ASP A 68 6.35 -1.38 -4.99
CA ASP A 68 7.01 -2.32 -4.10
C ASP A 68 6.65 -3.78 -4.43
N PRO A 69 7.58 -4.73 -4.22
CA PRO A 69 7.31 -6.13 -4.50
C PRO A 69 6.42 -6.73 -3.39
N ASN A 70 5.40 -7.50 -3.80
CA ASN A 70 4.68 -8.38 -2.89
C ASN A 70 5.49 -9.66 -2.68
N MET A 71 5.87 -9.95 -1.42
CA MET A 71 6.72 -11.09 -1.09
C MET A 71 6.00 -12.09 -0.19
N VAL A 72 5.94 -13.34 -0.64
CA VAL A 72 5.45 -14.46 0.18
C VAL A 72 6.62 -15.02 0.99
N ILE A 73 6.54 -14.88 2.30
CA ILE A 73 7.58 -15.35 3.23
C ILE A 73 7.17 -16.71 3.80
N TRP A 74 8.11 -17.65 3.79
CA TRP A 74 7.90 -19.01 4.32
C TRP A 74 9.03 -19.40 5.27
N ASN A 75 8.73 -20.25 6.26
CA ASN A 75 9.76 -20.74 7.18
C ASN A 75 10.73 -21.69 6.45
N LYS A 76 12.03 -21.36 6.46
CA LYS A 76 13.10 -22.05 5.73
C LYS A 76 13.19 -23.56 6.00
N ASN A 77 12.89 -23.99 7.22
CA ASN A 77 13.12 -25.37 7.67
C ASN A 77 11.83 -26.19 7.76
N VAL A 78 10.72 -25.68 7.25
CA VAL A 78 9.43 -26.37 7.29
C VAL A 78 9.11 -26.91 5.90
N ARG A 79 9.02 -28.24 5.78
CA ARG A 79 8.55 -28.87 4.55
C ARG A 79 7.12 -28.42 4.26
N ARG A 80 6.88 -27.91 3.05
CA ARG A 80 5.54 -27.52 2.61
C ARG A 80 4.64 -28.75 2.52
N SER A 81 3.45 -28.65 3.09
CA SER A 81 2.40 -29.64 2.90
C SER A 81 1.88 -29.60 1.46
N ASN A 82 1.17 -30.65 1.03
CA ASN A 82 0.52 -30.65 -0.28
C ASN A 82 -0.48 -29.49 -0.41
N LEU A 83 -1.20 -29.18 0.66
CA LEU A 83 -2.11 -28.03 0.71
C LEU A 83 -1.38 -26.69 0.53
N ALA A 84 -0.23 -26.51 1.18
CA ALA A 84 0.57 -25.29 1.02
C ALA A 84 1.12 -25.14 -0.41
N ASN A 85 1.52 -26.24 -1.04
CA ASN A 85 1.95 -26.21 -2.45
C ASN A 85 0.78 -25.84 -3.37
N LEU A 86 -0.41 -26.41 -3.15
CA LEU A 86 -1.61 -26.08 -3.91
C LEU A 86 -1.99 -24.61 -3.72
N PHE A 87 -2.00 -24.10 -2.48
CA PHE A 87 -2.27 -22.69 -2.20
C PHE A 87 -1.31 -21.75 -2.97
N LEU A 88 -0.01 -22.02 -2.93
CA LEU A 88 0.97 -21.20 -3.64
C LEU A 88 0.83 -21.30 -5.17
N GLN A 89 0.38 -22.43 -5.68
CA GLN A 89 0.09 -22.60 -7.11
C GLN A 89 -1.14 -21.77 -7.51
N GLU A 90 -2.25 -21.88 -6.78
CA GLU A 90 -3.47 -21.13 -7.08
C GLU A 90 -3.26 -19.63 -6.89
N LEU A 91 -2.55 -19.20 -5.85
CA LEU A 91 -2.19 -17.80 -5.65
C LEU A 91 -1.36 -17.23 -6.81
N ARG A 92 -0.45 -18.03 -7.40
CA ARG A 92 0.33 -17.59 -8.57
C ARG A 92 -0.53 -17.45 -9.82
N LYS A 93 -1.51 -18.34 -10.01
CA LYS A 93 -2.45 -18.24 -11.14
C LYS A 93 -3.30 -16.97 -11.00
N SER A 94 -3.89 -16.73 -9.83
CA SER A 94 -4.76 -15.58 -9.59
C SER A 94 -4.07 -14.22 -9.69
N LEU A 95 -2.74 -14.17 -9.65
CA LEU A 95 -1.94 -12.94 -9.77
C LEU A 95 -1.43 -12.69 -11.21
N ASN A 96 -1.49 -13.71 -12.08
CA ASN A 96 -1.04 -13.63 -13.48
C ASN A 96 -2.21 -13.56 -14.48
N GLU A 97 -3.43 -13.72 -14.00
CA GLU A 97 -4.69 -13.44 -14.71
C GLU A 97 -4.96 -11.92 -14.73
#